data_AF-A0A437N1V0-F1
#
_entry.id   AF-A0A437N1V0-F1
#
_cell.length_a   1.000
_cell.length_b   1.000
_cell.length_c   1.000
_cell.angle_alpha   90.00
_cell.angle_beta   90.00
_cell.angle_gamma   90.00
#
_symmetry.space_group_name_H-M   'P 1'
#
loop_
_entity.id
_entity.type
_entity.pdbx_description
1 polymer ?
#
loop_
_entity_poly.entity_id
_entity_poly.type
_entity_poly.pdbx_seq_one_letter_code
_entity_poly.pdbx_strand_id
1 'polypeptide(L)'
;MHFPFWLPALALINALTFFRFWIDKRAARLGQRRVPEANLLMLAALGGSPAALLARSLLRHKTRKEPFATRLQLIALLQLGALIGWFML
;
A
#
# COMPACT_ATOMS: atom_id res chain seq x y z
N MET A 1 -25.31 8.71 17.31
CA MET A 1 -24.58 8.47 16.05
C MET A 1 -23.09 8.59 16.35
N HIS A 2 -22.42 7.48 16.68
CA HIS A 2 -20.96 7.49 16.82
C HIS A 2 -20.38 7.62 15.42
N PHE A 3 -19.95 8.82 15.03
CA PHE A 3 -19.19 8.98 13.80
C PHE A 3 -17.96 8.09 13.92
N PRO A 4 -17.81 7.09 13.05
CA PRO A 4 -16.73 6.14 13.17
C PRO A 4 -15.42 6.85 12.76
N PHE A 5 -14.72 7.47 13.73
CA PHE A 5 -13.50 8.27 13.54
C PHE A 5 -12.35 7.49 12.88
N TRP A 6 -12.43 6.16 12.93
CA TRP A 6 -11.55 5.21 12.24
C TRP A 6 -11.72 5.21 10.70
N LEU A 7 -12.89 5.55 10.16
CA LEU A 7 -13.10 5.63 8.70
C LEU A 7 -12.24 6.72 8.03
N PRO A 8 -12.22 7.98 8.50
CA PRO A 8 -11.35 8.99 7.91
C PRO A 8 -9.86 8.68 8.13
N ALA A 9 -9.48 8.05 9.24
CA ALA A 9 -8.09 7.62 9.47
C ALA A 9 -7.63 6.56 8.46
N LEU A 10 -8.48 5.55 8.19
CA LEU A 10 -8.23 4.54 7.15
C LEU A 10 -8.16 5.15 5.75
N ALA A 11 -9.07 6.08 5.44
CA ALA A 11 -9.09 6.79 4.16
C ALA A 11 -7.79 7.60 3.95
N LEU A 12 -7.31 8.27 5.01
CA LEU A 12 -6.08 9.06 4.97
C LEU A 12 -4.84 8.17 4.73
N ILE A 13 -4.74 7.02 5.41
CA ILE A 13 -3.64 6.07 5.23
C ILE A 13 -3.62 5.51 3.79
N ASN A 14 -4.79 5.19 3.25
CA ASN A 14 -4.92 4.73 1.87
C ASN A 14 -4.54 5.83 0.86
N ALA A 15 -5.01 7.07 1.07
CA ALA A 15 -4.67 8.22 0.24
C ALA A 15 -3.16 8.50 0.26
N LEU A 16 -2.53 8.52 1.44
CA LEU A 16 -1.08 8.71 1.60
C LEU A 16 -0.28 7.62 0.88
N THR A 17 -0.73 6.36 0.99
CA THR A 17 -0.08 5.23 0.33
C THR A 17 -0.16 5.37 -1.19
N PHE A 18 -1.35 5.68 -1.73
CA PHE A 18 -1.52 5.92 -3.16
C PHE A 18 -0.67 7.09 -3.66
N PHE A 19 -0.64 8.20 -2.90
CA PHE A 19 0.12 9.39 -3.27
C PHE A 19 1.63 9.14 -3.28
N ARG A 20 2.16 8.35 -2.34
CA ARG A 20 3.56 7.92 -2.33
C ARG A 20 3.93 7.10 -3.57
N PHE A 21 3.06 6.19 -3.99
CA PHE A 21 3.25 5.44 -5.24
C PHE A 21 3.19 6.36 -6.48
N TRP A 22 2.30 7.36 -6.47
CA TRP A 22 2.19 8.33 -7.56
C TRP A 22 3.43 9.23 -7.68
N ILE A 23 3.94 9.72 -6.54
CA ILE A 23 5.19 10.48 -6.46
C ILE A 23 6.34 9.65 -7.01
N ASP A 24 6.45 8.37 -6.65
CA ASP A 24 7.52 7.52 -7.16
C ASP A 24 7.47 7.35 -8.69
N LYS A 25 6.27 7.15 -9.27
CA LYS A 25 6.10 7.14 -10.73
C LYS A 25 6.45 8.48 -11.38
N ARG A 26 6.11 9.59 -10.73
CA ARG A 26 6.46 10.94 -11.22
C ARG A 26 7.97 11.17 -11.16
N ALA A 27 8.63 10.77 -10.07
CA ALA A 27 10.08 10.84 -9.91
C ALA A 27 10.80 10.00 -10.97
N ALA A 28 10.29 8.79 -11.28
CA ALA A 28 10.83 7.94 -12.33
C ALA A 28 10.74 8.57 -13.74
N ARG A 29 9.70 9.37 -14.02
CA ARG A 29 9.55 10.11 -15.29
C ARG A 29 10.44 11.35 -15.36
N LEU A 30 10.67 12.01 -14.22
CA LEU A 30 11.49 13.21 -14.12
C LEU A 30 12.98 12.93 -13.89
N GLY A 31 13.40 11.66 -13.88
CA GLY A 31 14.79 11.28 -13.60
C GLY A 31 15.24 11.55 -12.15
N GLN A 32 14.30 11.79 -11.24
CA GLN A 32 14.60 12.10 -9.85
C GLN A 32 14.86 10.85 -9.00
N ARG A 33 15.38 11.06 -7.79
CA ARG A 33 15.67 10.02 -6.81
C ARG A 33 14.38 9.23 -6.49
N ARG A 34 14.39 7.93 -6.79
CA ARG A 34 13.25 7.04 -6.54
C ARG A 34 13.09 6.76 -5.04
N VAL A 35 11.85 6.53 -4.62
CA VAL A 35 11.54 6.17 -3.23
C VAL A 35 12.05 4.76 -2.95
N PRO A 36 12.72 4.52 -1.81
CA PRO A 36 13.15 3.18 -1.44
C PRO A 36 11.94 2.24 -1.33
N GLU A 37 12.07 1.03 -1.89
CA GLU A 37 11.02 0.00 -1.87
C GLU A 37 10.58 -0.35 -0.43
N ALA A 38 11.50 -0.30 0.53
CA ALA A 38 11.22 -0.52 1.94
C ALA A 38 10.16 0.45 2.51
N ASN A 39 10.17 1.71 2.07
CA ASN A 39 9.22 2.71 2.57
C ASN A 39 7.79 2.45 2.06
N LEU A 40 7.67 1.97 0.82
CA LEU A 40 6.39 1.58 0.22
C LEU A 40 5.83 0.31 0.89
N LEU A 41 6.70 -0.66 1.21
CA LEU A 41 6.32 -1.87 1.94
C LEU A 41 5.90 -1.56 3.38
N MET A 42 6.58 -0.64 4.09
CA MET A 42 6.15 -0.19 5.42
C MET A 42 4.75 0.44 5.39
N LEU A 43 4.47 1.32 4.42
CA LEU A 43 3.13 1.92 4.27
C LEU A 43 2.05 0.87 4.03
N ALA A 44 2.33 -0.15 3.22
CA ALA A 44 1.42 -1.28 3.03
C ALA A 44 1.21 -2.07 4.34
N ALA A 45 2.28 -2.34 5.09
CA ALA A 45 2.24 -3.05 6.36
C ALA A 45 1.51 -2.30 7.49
N LEU A 46 1.47 -0.97 7.43
CA LEU A 46 0.73 -0.12 8.37
C LEU A 46 -0.78 -0.05 8.09
N GLY A 47 -1.27 -0.71 7.04
CA GLY A 47 -2.70 -0.78 6.68
C GLY A 47 -3.04 -0.16 5.32
N GLY A 48 -2.04 0.32 4.58
CA GLY A 48 -2.20 0.82 3.21
C GLY A 48 -2.19 -0.25 2.13
N SER A 49 -2.16 -1.54 2.48
CA SER A 49 -2.06 -2.66 1.53
C SER A 49 -3.11 -2.66 0.40
N PRO A 50 -4.41 -2.37 0.62
CA PRO A 50 -5.36 -2.27 -0.49
C PRO A 50 -5.05 -1.10 -1.43
N ALA A 51 -4.74 0.08 -0.91
CA ALA A 51 -4.30 1.22 -1.72
C ALA A 51 -2.97 0.96 -2.45
N ALA A 52 -2.03 0.24 -1.82
CA ALA A 52 -0.76 -0.12 -2.45
C ALA A 52 -0.95 -1.11 -3.61
N LEU A 53 -1.84 -2.09 -3.47
CA LEU A 53 -2.21 -3.01 -4.55
C LEU A 53 -2.93 -2.30 -5.70
N LEU A 54 -3.89 -1.42 -5.37
CA LEU A 54 -4.58 -0.55 -6.34
C LEU A 54 -3.60 0.36 -7.08
N ALA A 55 -2.72 1.05 -6.34
CA ALA A 55 -1.70 1.92 -6.92
C ALA A 55 -0.73 1.14 -7.81
N ARG A 56 -0.27 -0.05 -7.38
CA ARG A 56 0.57 -0.94 -8.19
C ARG A 56 -0.11 -1.30 -9.51
N SER A 57 -1.39 -1.69 -9.47
CA SER A 57 -2.18 -2.07 -10.65
C SER A 57 -2.43 -0.87 -11.59
N LEU A 58 -2.96 0.23 -11.06
CA LEU A 58 -3.31 1.44 -11.83
C LEU A 58 -2.08 2.13 -12.43
N LEU A 59 -0.99 2.19 -11.67
CA LEU A 59 0.23 2.86 -12.12
C LEU A 59 1.11 1.94 -12.96
N ARG A 60 0.77 0.65 -13.10
CA ARG A 60 1.61 -0.42 -13.69
C ARG A 60 3.04 -0.36 -13.17
N HIS A 61 3.17 0.00 -11.90
CA HIS A 61 4.44 0.34 -11.30
C HIS A 61 5.10 -0.94 -10.77
N LYS A 62 6.24 -1.33 -11.36
CA LYS A 62 7.05 -2.49 -10.92
C LYS A 62 6.22 -3.77 -10.68
N THR A 63 5.28 -4.08 -11.57
CA THR A 63 4.45 -5.29 -11.47
C THR A 63 5.24 -6.59 -11.59
N ARG A 64 6.40 -6.56 -12.26
CA ARG A 64 7.32 -7.70 -12.47
C ARG A 64 8.69 -7.59 -11.78
N LYS A 65 9.01 -6.48 -11.10
CA LYS A 65 10.31 -6.38 -10.40
C LYS A 65 10.20 -7.10 -9.06
N GLU A 66 10.60 -8.36 -9.06
CA GLU A 66 10.93 -9.09 -7.85
C GLU A 66 12.16 -8.46 -7.16
N PRO A 67 12.21 -8.37 -5.83
CA PRO A 67 11.34 -9.02 -4.83
C PRO A 67 10.16 -8.17 -4.31
N PHE A 68 9.91 -6.98 -4.88
CA PHE A 68 8.93 -6.03 -4.32
C PHE A 68 7.48 -6.53 -4.41
N ALA A 69 7.10 -7.07 -5.55
CA ALA A 69 5.75 -7.59 -5.81
C ALA A 69 5.35 -8.70 -4.83
N THR A 70 6.22 -9.70 -4.66
CA THR A 70 6.02 -10.79 -3.71
C THR A 70 5.88 -10.28 -2.27
N ARG A 71 6.76 -9.38 -1.81
CA ARG A 71 6.69 -8.83 -0.44
C ARG A 71 5.38 -8.09 -0.18
N LEU A 72 4.91 -7.30 -1.14
CA LEU A 72 3.65 -6.57 -1.01
C LEU A 72 2.45 -7.52 -0.91
N GLN A 73 2.43 -8.58 -1.73
CA GLN A 73 1.36 -9.59 -1.69
C GLN A 73 1.37 -10.37 -0.37
N LEU A 74 2.55 -10.72 0.14
CA LEU A 74 2.72 -11.40 1.42
C LEU A 74 2.16 -10.57 2.58
N ILE A 75 2.48 -9.27 2.63
CA ILE A 75 1.95 -8.33 3.63
C ILE A 75 0.41 -8.26 3.56
N ALA A 76 -0.14 -8.13 2.36
CA ALA A 76 -1.59 -8.06 2.18
C ALA A 76 -2.30 -9.36 2.59
N LEU A 77 -1.73 -10.52 2.23
CA LEU A 77 -2.25 -11.84 2.61
C LEU A 77 -2.22 -12.05 4.13
N LEU A 78 -1.11 -11.66 4.79
CA LEU A 78 -0.99 -11.76 6.24
C LEU A 78 -2.02 -10.89 6.96
N GLN A 79 -2.21 -9.65 6.51
CA GLN A 79 -3.23 -8.76 7.09
C GLN A 79 -4.65 -9.28 6.88
N LEU A 80 -4.97 -9.78 5.68
CA LEU A 80 -6.26 -10.40 5.39
C LEU A 80 -6.49 -11.64 6.25
N GLY A 81 -5.51 -12.53 6.35
CA GLY A 81 -5.59 -13.73 7.18
C GLY A 81 -5.77 -13.41 8.67
N ALA A 82 -5.05 -12.42 9.19
CA ALA A 82 -5.21 -11.96 10.57
C ALA A 82 -6.60 -11.37 10.83
N LEU A 83 -7.14 -10.61 9.87
CA LEU A 83 -8.45 -9.98 9.99
C LEU A 83 -9.59 -11.00 9.90
N ILE A 84 -9.46 -12.01 9.03
CA ILE A 84 -10.38 -13.16 8.96
C ILE A 84 -10.31 -14.00 10.24
N GLY A 85 -9.10 -14.30 10.72
CA GLY A 85 -8.89 -15.05 11.95
C GLY A 85 -9.46 -14.33 13.18
N TRP A 86 -9.28 -13.01 13.27
CA TRP A 86 -9.92 -12.18 14.29
C TRP A 86 -11.44 -12.19 14.19
N PHE A 87 -11.99 -12.18 12.98
CA PHE A 87 -13.44 -12.21 12.77
C PHE A 87 -14.07 -13.58 13.08
N MET A 88 -13.30 -14.67 12.93
CA MET A 88 -13.76 -16.03 13.23
C MET A 88 -13.63 -16.42 14.71
N LEU A 89 -12.98 -15.62 15.54
CA LEU A 89 -12.81 -15.83 16.99
C LEU A 89 -13.88 -15.07 17.78
#